data_AF-A0A7Y3DS40-F1
#
_entry.id   AF-A0A7Y3DS40-F1
#
_cell.length_a   1.000
_cell.length_b   1.000
_cell.length_c   1.000
_cell.angle_alpha   90.00
_cell.angle_beta   90.00
_cell.angle_gamma   90.00
#
_symmetry.space_group_name_H-M   'P 1'
#
loop_
_entity.id
_entity.type
_entity.pdbx_description
1 polymer ?
#
loop_
_entity_poly.entity_id
_entity_poly.type
_entity_poly.pdbx_seq_one_letter_code
_entity_poly.pdbx_strand_id
1 'polypeptide(L)'
;MVFLLSAIFLIGNVVRAQMDLADEPLLAKIKPAPANIMFLLDDSSSMTLEVLIKGAYEGRYPEPENGSEENGYFYIFDYLNDGASTESLRYMGTEGRKLWQSQYFDQNVMYYNPQANYEPWPEYPGKKLGPADTEYPKSHPTKSNVQTLDLDGESFSVPIKKADGTESNLEVKHAHYFVTSEQGLPYLVVIDGGLKDLVYYRVVEIDGTGFKQKVTKVEKVKADALAEGLASNRGYEEERQNFANWFTFHRRRQYVAIDSIARVIKKLKGVRVGILGINGNIIVPLKPVNLWKDGIFVDETGELLRDLYAYDSEGTTPLREGLNDVGRYYQSNTKILEHFRGNRVAGDEPPFYSEADGGACQRSYTIIMTDGYYSYDKKELGVGNADGDNRSDYDGDFYADTLEETLADVAMYYYENDLSAILENRVCDSQHLQKRTPDTAPHQHMTTYAIAFGVSGTLNPNIFSNDWTSENYLKDSNGDYPVWPTNI
;
A
#
# COMPACT_ATOMS: atom_id res chain seq x y z
N MET A 1 14.51 95.04 -22.50
CA MET A 1 14.58 95.54 -21.11
C MET A 1 14.48 94.34 -20.20
N VAL A 2 15.50 94.20 -19.34
CA VAL A 2 15.71 93.17 -18.32
C VAL A 2 14.50 93.04 -17.39
N PHE A 3 14.20 91.83 -16.89
CA PHE A 3 14.08 91.55 -15.45
C PHE A 3 14.13 90.04 -15.17
N LEU A 4 15.27 89.62 -14.59
CA LEU A 4 15.49 88.33 -13.93
C LEU A 4 14.68 88.29 -12.62
N LEU A 5 14.04 87.15 -12.35
CA LEU A 5 13.54 86.79 -11.02
C LEU A 5 14.54 85.85 -10.33
N SER A 6 15.03 86.24 -9.16
CA SER A 6 15.61 85.33 -8.18
C SER A 6 14.78 85.41 -6.90
N ALA A 7 14.15 84.30 -6.52
CA ALA A 7 13.46 84.14 -5.25
C ALA A 7 14.37 83.37 -4.28
N ILE A 8 14.52 83.93 -3.08
CA ILE A 8 15.38 83.47 -1.99
C ILE A 8 14.66 82.37 -1.21
N PHE A 9 15.39 81.29 -0.93
CA PHE A 9 14.99 80.15 -0.10
C PHE A 9 14.82 80.54 1.38
N LEU A 10 13.76 80.03 2.01
CA LEU A 10 13.64 79.92 3.47
C LEU A 10 13.30 78.47 3.83
N ILE A 11 14.10 77.94 4.74
CA ILE A 11 14.16 76.55 5.18
C ILE A 11 13.00 76.26 6.13
N GLY A 12 12.16 75.29 5.78
CA GLY A 12 11.16 74.68 6.67
C GLY A 12 11.46 73.19 6.81
N ASN A 13 11.47 72.69 8.05
CA ASN A 13 11.69 71.27 8.35
C ASN A 13 10.68 70.39 7.59
N VAL A 14 11.18 69.54 6.70
CA VAL A 14 10.38 68.49 6.07
C VAL A 14 10.16 67.41 7.12
N VAL A 15 8.96 67.37 7.70
CA VAL A 15 8.48 66.16 8.37
C VAL A 15 8.27 65.13 7.26
N ARG A 16 9.27 64.27 7.04
CA ARG A 16 9.06 63.02 6.29
C ARG A 16 8.16 62.15 7.15
N ALA A 17 6.87 62.10 6.81
CA ALA A 17 6.08 60.93 7.15
C ALA A 17 6.78 59.73 6.48
N GLN A 18 7.44 58.90 7.28
CA GLN A 18 7.95 57.61 6.84
C GLN A 18 6.71 56.75 6.58
N MET A 19 6.25 56.78 5.34
CA MET A 19 5.21 55.89 4.86
C MET A 19 5.88 54.54 4.67
N ASP A 20 5.80 53.70 5.70
CA ASP A 20 6.27 52.31 5.65
C ASP A 20 5.27 51.55 4.76
N LEU A 21 5.58 51.49 3.47
CA LEU A 21 4.90 50.60 2.54
C LEU A 21 5.30 49.18 2.96
N ALA A 22 4.33 48.33 3.28
CA ALA A 22 4.61 46.91 3.51
C ALA A 22 5.21 46.32 2.23
N ASP A 23 6.50 45.98 2.27
CA ASP A 23 7.27 45.47 1.13
C ASP A 23 6.79 44.09 0.64
N GLU A 24 5.91 43.43 1.40
CA GLU A 24 5.36 42.12 1.07
C GLU A 24 3.83 42.10 1.17
N PRO A 25 3.12 41.63 0.13
CA PRO A 25 1.68 41.45 0.19
C PRO A 25 1.32 40.49 1.32
N LEU A 26 0.23 40.75 2.04
CA LEU A 26 -0.22 39.97 3.20
C LEU A 26 -0.38 38.46 2.91
N LEU A 27 -0.70 38.12 1.64
CA LEU A 27 -0.79 36.76 1.12
C LEU A 27 0.55 36.04 0.97
N ALA A 28 1.69 36.74 1.01
CA ALA A 28 3.03 36.15 0.98
C ALA A 28 3.56 35.80 2.39
N LYS A 29 2.92 36.29 3.47
CA LYS A 29 3.40 36.07 4.85
C LYS A 29 3.06 34.71 5.44
N ILE A 30 2.15 33.95 4.86
CA ILE A 30 1.79 32.60 5.31
C ILE A 30 2.08 31.63 4.17
N LYS A 31 3.34 31.18 4.09
CA LYS A 31 3.67 30.00 3.27
C LYS A 31 3.67 28.81 4.23
N PRO A 32 2.60 28.00 4.28
CA PRO A 32 2.62 26.81 5.10
C PRO A 32 3.77 25.92 4.63
N ALA A 33 4.52 25.38 5.59
CA ALA A 33 5.53 24.38 5.31
C ALA A 33 4.90 23.19 4.55
N PRO A 34 5.65 22.53 3.65
CA PRO A 34 5.14 21.36 2.95
C PRO A 34 4.81 20.25 3.96
N ALA A 35 3.70 19.55 3.75
CA ALA A 35 3.32 18.43 4.60
C ALA A 35 4.36 17.30 4.51
N ASN A 36 4.58 16.61 5.62
CA ASN A 36 5.37 15.40 5.69
C ASN A 36 4.46 14.18 5.51
N ILE A 37 4.89 13.23 4.68
CA ILE A 37 4.20 11.96 4.46
C ILE A 37 5.23 10.86 4.59
N MET A 38 5.09 10.00 5.60
CA MET A 38 5.88 8.80 5.74
C MET A 38 5.04 7.60 5.29
N PHE A 39 5.55 6.84 4.34
CA PHE A 39 5.03 5.51 4.05
C PHE A 39 5.70 4.51 4.99
N LEU A 40 4.92 3.85 5.85
CA LEU A 40 5.38 2.72 6.64
C LEU A 40 4.99 1.43 5.91
N LEU A 41 5.99 0.72 5.40
CA LEU A 41 5.79 -0.49 4.60
C LEU A 41 5.98 -1.72 5.47
N ASP A 42 5.04 -2.63 5.36
CA ASP A 42 5.31 -4.01 5.66
C ASP A 42 6.27 -4.57 4.63
N ASP A 43 7.49 -4.85 5.08
CA ASP A 43 8.56 -5.50 4.33
C ASP A 43 8.86 -6.88 4.94
N SER A 44 7.90 -7.51 5.63
CA SER A 44 8.04 -8.86 6.17
C SER A 44 8.00 -9.93 5.09
N SER A 45 8.44 -11.14 5.42
CA SER A 45 8.42 -12.27 4.49
C SER A 45 7.01 -12.59 3.95
N SER A 46 5.93 -12.24 4.67
CA SER A 46 4.57 -12.53 4.23
C SER A 46 4.15 -11.69 3.00
N MET A 47 4.82 -10.55 2.78
CA MET A 47 4.57 -9.69 1.63
C MET A 47 5.07 -10.29 0.31
N THR A 48 5.90 -11.34 0.37
CA THR A 48 6.38 -12.05 -0.82
C THR A 48 5.35 -13.03 -1.40
N LEU A 49 4.28 -13.34 -0.68
CA LEU A 49 3.32 -14.39 -1.06
C LEU A 49 2.56 -14.06 -2.36
N GLU A 50 2.28 -15.11 -3.13
CA GLU A 50 1.45 -15.10 -4.35
C GLU A 50 -0.01 -15.52 -4.04
N VAL A 51 -0.32 -15.72 -2.76
CA VAL A 51 -1.62 -16.12 -2.27
C VAL A 51 -2.11 -15.15 -1.19
N LEU A 52 -3.42 -14.92 -1.18
CA LEU A 52 -4.13 -14.26 -0.09
C LEU A 52 -5.55 -14.85 0.00
N ILE A 53 -5.70 -15.89 0.82
CA ILE A 53 -6.97 -16.55 1.07
C ILE A 53 -7.66 -15.91 2.27
N LYS A 54 -8.83 -15.32 2.05
CA LYS A 54 -9.57 -14.65 3.12
C LYS A 54 -9.93 -15.65 4.22
N GLY A 55 -9.60 -15.31 5.46
CA GLY A 55 -9.90 -16.13 6.64
C GLY A 55 -8.93 -17.29 6.88
N ALA A 56 -7.93 -17.49 6.02
CA ALA A 56 -6.85 -18.43 6.28
C ALA A 56 -5.74 -17.80 7.14
N TYR A 57 -4.99 -18.63 7.86
CA TYR A 57 -3.84 -18.21 8.65
C TYR A 57 -2.81 -17.46 7.77
N GLU A 58 -2.55 -16.18 8.09
CA GLU A 58 -1.71 -15.26 7.30
C GLU A 58 -2.07 -15.16 5.80
N GLY A 59 -3.31 -15.53 5.45
CA GLY A 59 -3.77 -15.61 4.07
C GLY A 59 -3.11 -16.69 3.21
N ARG A 60 -2.43 -17.66 3.83
CA ARG A 60 -1.77 -18.79 3.14
C ARG A 60 -2.81 -19.71 2.50
N TYR A 61 -2.46 -20.39 1.41
CA TYR A 61 -3.35 -21.42 0.87
C TYR A 61 -3.21 -22.71 1.68
N PRO A 62 -4.27 -23.26 2.30
CA PRO A 62 -4.15 -24.43 3.17
C PRO A 62 -3.55 -25.64 2.45
N GLU A 63 -2.50 -26.27 3.01
CA GLU A 63 -1.96 -27.50 2.45
C GLU A 63 -2.84 -28.69 2.86
N PRO A 64 -3.40 -29.47 1.90
CA PRO A 64 -4.39 -30.50 2.22
C PRO A 64 -3.86 -31.68 3.04
N GLU A 65 -2.55 -31.93 3.03
CA GLU A 65 -1.93 -33.21 3.42
C GLU A 65 -1.11 -33.16 4.72
N ASN A 66 -0.55 -32.01 5.14
CA ASN A 66 0.29 -31.90 6.36
C ASN A 66 -0.41 -31.37 7.62
N GLY A 67 -1.74 -31.29 7.63
CA GLY A 67 -2.56 -31.18 8.85
C GLY A 67 -2.46 -29.89 9.69
N SER A 68 -1.45 -29.03 9.49
CA SER A 68 -1.32 -27.71 10.12
C SER A 68 -1.57 -26.60 9.11
N GLU A 69 -2.42 -25.64 9.44
CA GLU A 69 -2.66 -24.42 8.64
C GLU A 69 -1.37 -23.58 8.47
N GLU A 70 -0.40 -23.73 9.37
CA GLU A 70 0.91 -23.09 9.30
C GLU A 70 1.78 -23.62 8.14
N ASN A 71 1.46 -24.80 7.59
CA ASN A 71 2.20 -25.42 6.49
C ASN A 71 1.61 -25.14 5.11
N GLY A 72 0.68 -24.18 4.99
CA GLY A 72 0.11 -23.79 3.70
C GLY A 72 1.12 -23.36 2.63
N TYR A 73 0.68 -23.39 1.38
CA TYR A 73 1.43 -22.89 0.23
C TYR A 73 1.50 -21.37 0.22
N PHE A 74 2.65 -20.85 -0.21
CA PHE A 74 2.94 -19.42 -0.35
C PHE A 74 2.98 -19.00 -1.82
N TYR A 75 3.44 -19.92 -2.68
CA TYR A 75 3.76 -19.65 -4.08
C TYR A 75 3.06 -20.64 -5.01
N ILE A 76 2.50 -20.11 -6.09
CA ILE A 76 1.84 -20.89 -7.13
C ILE A 76 2.89 -21.34 -8.13
N PHE A 77 3.78 -20.43 -8.51
CA PHE A 77 4.87 -20.69 -9.44
C PHE A 77 6.11 -21.17 -8.70
N ASP A 78 6.90 -22.01 -9.35
CA ASP A 78 8.14 -22.56 -8.78
C ASP A 78 9.18 -21.44 -8.54
N TYR A 79 10.26 -21.71 -7.81
CA TYR A 79 11.23 -20.69 -7.42
C TYR A 79 11.92 -20.01 -8.63
N LEU A 80 11.74 -18.69 -8.78
CA LEU A 80 12.26 -17.89 -9.90
C LEU A 80 13.39 -16.93 -9.52
N ASN A 81 14.04 -17.14 -8.37
CA ASN A 81 15.18 -16.35 -7.89
C ASN A 81 14.90 -14.84 -7.76
N ASP A 82 13.76 -14.49 -7.18
CA ASP A 82 13.22 -13.13 -7.13
C ASP A 82 12.95 -12.62 -5.71
N GLY A 83 13.44 -13.32 -4.69
CA GLY A 83 13.22 -13.00 -3.27
C GLY A 83 12.14 -13.85 -2.60
N ALA A 84 11.57 -14.84 -3.29
CA ALA A 84 10.72 -15.86 -2.66
C ALA A 84 11.52 -16.79 -1.73
N SER A 85 10.82 -17.44 -0.78
CA SER A 85 11.40 -18.45 0.11
C SER A 85 12.05 -19.58 -0.68
N THR A 86 13.17 -20.12 -0.21
CA THR A 86 13.82 -21.29 -0.84
C THR A 86 13.28 -22.62 -0.33
N GLU A 87 12.32 -22.61 0.61
CA GLU A 87 11.68 -23.82 1.14
C GLU A 87 10.77 -24.47 0.10
N SER A 88 11.15 -25.65 -0.39
CA SER A 88 10.40 -26.35 -1.46
C SER A 88 8.95 -26.67 -1.10
N LEU A 89 8.64 -26.91 0.18
CA LEU A 89 7.28 -27.24 0.64
C LEU A 89 6.29 -26.06 0.50
N ARG A 90 6.80 -24.83 0.31
CA ARG A 90 5.98 -23.62 0.16
C ARG A 90 5.44 -23.43 -1.25
N TYR A 91 5.89 -24.26 -2.19
CA TYR A 91 5.53 -24.23 -3.60
C TYR A 91 4.50 -25.29 -3.91
N MET A 92 3.47 -24.93 -4.68
CA MET A 92 2.42 -25.86 -5.07
C MET A 92 2.92 -27.02 -5.94
N GLY A 93 3.89 -26.76 -6.81
CA GLY A 93 4.29 -27.70 -7.86
C GLY A 93 3.11 -28.10 -8.76
N THR A 94 3.31 -29.09 -9.63
CA THR A 94 2.28 -29.51 -10.60
C THR A 94 1.03 -30.11 -9.95
N GLU A 95 1.18 -30.86 -8.84
CA GLU A 95 0.04 -31.45 -8.14
C GLU A 95 -0.74 -30.43 -7.29
N GLY A 96 -0.07 -29.48 -6.64
CA GLY A 96 -0.73 -28.41 -5.89
C GLY A 96 -1.45 -27.44 -6.81
N ARG A 97 -0.95 -27.18 -8.03
CA ARG A 97 -1.61 -26.32 -9.03
C ARG A 97 -2.94 -26.89 -9.57
N LYS A 98 -3.27 -28.16 -9.25
CA LYS A 98 -4.62 -28.71 -9.49
C LYS A 98 -5.66 -28.20 -8.48
N LEU A 99 -5.24 -27.61 -7.35
CA LEU A 99 -6.10 -27.00 -6.34
C LEU A 99 -6.67 -25.69 -6.88
N TRP A 100 -7.64 -25.79 -7.78
CA TRP A 100 -8.06 -24.71 -8.69
C TRP A 100 -8.43 -23.39 -8.00
N GLN A 101 -8.91 -23.43 -6.75
CA GLN A 101 -9.27 -22.22 -6.00
C GLN A 101 -8.04 -21.34 -5.71
N SER A 102 -6.81 -21.87 -5.72
CA SER A 102 -5.60 -21.06 -5.59
C SER A 102 -5.37 -20.16 -6.81
N GLN A 103 -5.94 -20.52 -7.95
CA GLN A 103 -5.80 -19.87 -9.25
C GLN A 103 -7.14 -19.30 -9.75
N TYR A 104 -8.03 -19.01 -8.80
CA TYR A 104 -9.31 -18.35 -8.99
C TYR A 104 -9.35 -17.08 -8.15
N PHE A 105 -9.44 -15.92 -8.80
CA PHE A 105 -9.33 -14.61 -8.14
C PHE A 105 -10.28 -14.42 -6.96
N ASP A 106 -11.54 -14.88 -7.04
CA ASP A 106 -12.51 -14.66 -5.96
C ASP A 106 -12.16 -15.45 -4.68
N GLN A 107 -11.28 -16.44 -4.76
CA GLN A 107 -10.78 -17.21 -3.62
C GLN A 107 -9.35 -16.79 -3.25
N ASN A 108 -8.48 -16.62 -4.24
CA ASN A 108 -7.14 -16.03 -4.08
C ASN A 108 -7.08 -14.66 -4.75
N VAL A 109 -7.28 -13.61 -3.96
CA VAL A 109 -7.33 -12.24 -4.49
C VAL A 109 -5.99 -11.70 -5.00
N MET A 110 -4.89 -12.45 -4.81
CA MET A 110 -3.60 -12.14 -5.44
C MET A 110 -3.47 -12.73 -6.85
N TYR A 111 -4.27 -13.73 -7.19
CA TYR A 111 -4.21 -14.35 -8.51
C TYR A 111 -4.74 -13.41 -9.59
N TYR A 112 -4.47 -13.76 -10.84
CA TYR A 112 -4.89 -12.98 -12.00
C TYR A 112 -6.41 -12.80 -12.04
N ASN A 113 -6.87 -11.55 -12.09
CA ASN A 113 -8.25 -11.19 -12.33
C ASN A 113 -8.44 -10.77 -13.79
N PRO A 114 -9.17 -11.54 -14.63
CA PRO A 114 -9.41 -11.18 -16.02
C PRO A 114 -10.22 -9.88 -16.18
N GLN A 115 -10.89 -9.38 -15.15
CA GLN A 115 -11.63 -8.11 -15.19
C GLN A 115 -10.78 -6.90 -14.79
N ALA A 116 -9.57 -7.11 -14.28
CA ALA A 116 -8.65 -6.03 -13.90
C ALA A 116 -7.68 -5.69 -15.04
N ASN A 117 -7.32 -4.41 -15.19
CA ASN A 117 -6.27 -3.96 -16.11
C ASN A 117 -4.95 -3.81 -15.35
N TYR A 118 -3.94 -4.58 -15.73
CA TYR A 118 -2.63 -4.56 -15.11
C TYR A 118 -1.65 -3.74 -15.95
N GLU A 119 -1.20 -2.63 -15.39
CA GLU A 119 -0.24 -1.73 -16.00
C GLU A 119 1.16 -1.95 -15.40
N PRO A 120 2.25 -1.73 -16.17
CA PRO A 120 3.59 -1.63 -15.60
C PRO A 120 3.68 -0.59 -14.47
N TRP A 121 4.60 -0.81 -13.54
CA TRP A 121 4.91 0.18 -12.49
C TRP A 121 5.34 1.52 -13.11
N PRO A 122 5.07 2.65 -12.44
CA PRO A 122 5.50 3.96 -12.92
C PRO A 122 7.02 4.03 -13.18
N GLU A 123 7.41 4.63 -14.31
CA GLU A 123 8.82 4.88 -14.61
C GLU A 123 9.44 5.99 -13.73
N TYR A 124 10.76 5.90 -13.56
CA TYR A 124 11.59 6.92 -12.92
C TYR A 124 12.79 7.26 -13.81
N PRO A 125 13.47 8.42 -13.62
CA PRO A 125 14.57 8.86 -14.47
C PRO A 125 15.63 7.76 -14.66
N GLY A 126 15.93 7.43 -15.91
CA GLY A 126 16.89 6.39 -16.27
C GLY A 126 16.35 4.95 -16.28
N LYS A 127 15.09 4.71 -15.89
CA LYS A 127 14.47 3.37 -15.91
C LYS A 127 13.06 3.42 -16.50
N LYS A 128 12.92 2.93 -17.74
CA LYS A 128 11.62 2.66 -18.37
C LYS A 128 11.14 1.26 -17.99
N LEU A 129 9.88 1.17 -17.56
CA LEU A 129 9.21 -0.09 -17.24
C LEU A 129 8.05 -0.24 -18.23
N GLY A 130 8.35 -0.77 -19.42
CA GLY A 130 7.36 -1.04 -20.46
C GLY A 130 6.52 -2.29 -20.16
N PRO A 131 5.59 -2.65 -21.06
CA PRO A 131 4.85 -3.90 -20.98
C PRO A 131 5.79 -5.10 -20.82
N ALA A 132 5.36 -6.09 -20.02
CA ALA A 132 6.12 -7.31 -19.81
C ALA A 132 6.17 -8.15 -21.10
N ASP A 133 7.20 -8.98 -21.22
CA ASP A 133 7.34 -9.93 -22.32
C ASP A 133 6.17 -10.93 -22.31
N THR A 134 5.55 -11.18 -23.47
CA THR A 134 4.35 -12.02 -23.59
C THR A 134 4.63 -13.52 -23.72
N GLU A 135 5.90 -13.93 -23.82
CA GLU A 135 6.32 -15.32 -23.85
C GLU A 135 7.08 -15.70 -22.58
N TYR A 136 8.03 -14.85 -22.18
CA TYR A 136 8.95 -15.06 -21.06
C TYR A 136 9.01 -13.84 -20.12
N PRO A 137 7.89 -13.43 -19.50
CA PRO A 137 7.87 -12.32 -18.56
C PRO A 137 8.82 -12.58 -17.38
N LYS A 138 9.54 -11.54 -16.96
CA LYS A 138 10.43 -11.59 -15.81
C LYS A 138 9.62 -11.71 -14.52
N SER A 139 10.15 -12.44 -13.55
CA SER A 139 9.53 -12.55 -12.23
C SER A 139 9.76 -11.32 -11.33
N HIS A 140 10.59 -10.37 -11.74
CA HIS A 140 10.70 -9.05 -11.10
C HIS A 140 11.04 -7.98 -12.15
N PRO A 141 10.44 -6.78 -12.11
CA PRO A 141 10.61 -5.77 -13.17
C PRO A 141 11.99 -5.09 -13.17
N THR A 142 12.60 -4.91 -12.00
CA THR A 142 13.86 -4.15 -11.85
C THR A 142 15.11 -4.98 -11.62
N LYS A 143 15.03 -6.16 -10.99
CA LYS A 143 16.17 -7.03 -10.65
C LYS A 143 16.79 -7.69 -11.89
N SER A 144 18.11 -7.84 -11.89
CA SER A 144 18.87 -8.36 -13.05
C SER A 144 18.99 -9.88 -13.10
N ASN A 145 19.01 -10.56 -11.94
CA ASN A 145 19.36 -11.98 -11.82
C ASN A 145 18.13 -12.87 -11.57
N VAL A 146 16.95 -12.41 -11.99
CA VAL A 146 15.70 -13.14 -11.83
C VAL A 146 15.41 -14.01 -13.04
N GLN A 147 14.68 -15.10 -12.84
CA GLN A 147 14.25 -15.97 -13.92
C GLN A 147 13.02 -15.40 -14.63
N THR A 148 12.72 -15.97 -15.80
CA THR A 148 11.49 -15.71 -16.54
C THR A 148 10.56 -16.91 -16.40
N LEU A 149 9.26 -16.68 -16.55
CA LEU A 149 8.28 -17.75 -16.61
C LEU A 149 7.92 -18.02 -18.06
N ASP A 150 8.07 -19.26 -18.54
CA ASP A 150 7.50 -19.66 -19.83
C ASP A 150 5.98 -19.74 -19.69
N LEU A 151 5.27 -18.77 -20.26
CA LEU A 151 3.82 -18.69 -20.16
C LEU A 151 3.08 -19.80 -20.93
N ASP A 152 3.73 -20.44 -21.90
CA ASP A 152 3.20 -21.62 -22.61
C ASP A 152 3.73 -22.95 -22.05
N GLY A 153 4.67 -22.88 -21.10
CA GLY A 153 5.15 -24.04 -20.34
C GLY A 153 4.07 -24.70 -19.49
N GLU A 154 4.27 -25.98 -19.17
CA GLU A 154 3.31 -26.78 -18.40
C GLU A 154 3.21 -26.29 -16.96
N SER A 155 1.98 -25.93 -16.55
CA SER A 155 1.60 -25.65 -15.18
C SER A 155 1.21 -26.94 -14.44
N PHE A 156 0.29 -27.70 -15.02
CA PHE A 156 -0.13 -29.03 -14.59
C PHE A 156 -0.84 -29.75 -15.74
N SER A 157 -1.02 -31.06 -15.61
CA SER A 157 -1.76 -31.88 -16.57
C SER A 157 -3.08 -32.40 -16.00
N VAL A 158 -4.12 -32.42 -16.84
CA VAL A 158 -5.45 -32.96 -16.48
C VAL A 158 -6.05 -33.77 -17.64
N PRO A 159 -6.72 -34.91 -17.37
CA PRO A 159 -7.55 -35.59 -18.35
C PRO A 159 -8.58 -34.67 -19.01
N ILE A 160 -8.70 -34.75 -20.33
CA ILE A 160 -9.66 -34.00 -21.12
C ILE A 160 -10.55 -34.94 -21.95
N LYS A 161 -11.86 -34.71 -21.86
CA LYS A 161 -12.85 -35.29 -22.77
C LYS A 161 -13.00 -34.41 -24.01
N LYS A 162 -12.79 -35.00 -25.19
CA LYS A 162 -12.99 -34.33 -26.48
C LYS A 162 -14.44 -34.44 -26.95
N ALA A 163 -14.80 -33.59 -27.91
CA ALA A 163 -16.13 -33.56 -28.51
C ALA A 163 -16.53 -34.88 -29.20
N ASP A 164 -15.54 -35.67 -29.65
CA ASP A 164 -15.75 -37.00 -30.25
C ASP A 164 -15.88 -38.13 -29.20
N GLY A 165 -15.84 -37.80 -27.91
CA GLY A 165 -15.93 -38.75 -26.80
C GLY A 165 -14.62 -39.42 -26.42
N THR A 166 -13.51 -39.14 -27.13
CA THR A 166 -12.19 -39.65 -26.77
C THR A 166 -11.59 -38.89 -25.59
N GLU A 167 -10.72 -39.55 -24.84
CA GLU A 167 -9.97 -38.93 -23.74
C GLU A 167 -8.49 -38.79 -24.11
N SER A 168 -7.90 -37.66 -23.72
CA SER A 168 -6.45 -37.43 -23.77
C SER A 168 -6.02 -36.66 -22.52
N ASN A 169 -4.75 -36.28 -22.42
CA ASN A 169 -4.31 -35.31 -21.41
C ASN A 169 -4.21 -33.93 -22.03
N LEU A 170 -4.65 -32.93 -21.27
CA LEU A 170 -4.42 -31.52 -21.52
C LEU A 170 -3.26 -31.08 -20.63
N GLU A 171 -2.18 -30.61 -21.25
CA GLU A 171 -1.13 -29.84 -20.59
C GLU A 171 -1.66 -28.41 -20.41
N VAL A 172 -2.04 -28.06 -19.19
CA VAL A 172 -2.51 -26.72 -18.86
C VAL A 172 -1.29 -25.81 -18.76
N LYS A 173 -1.30 -24.72 -19.51
CA LYS A 173 -0.20 -23.76 -19.61
C LYS A 173 -0.12 -22.85 -18.38
N HIS A 174 1.03 -22.25 -18.09
CA HIS A 174 1.14 -21.28 -16.99
C HIS A 174 0.20 -20.08 -17.12
N ALA A 175 -0.02 -19.58 -18.35
CA ALA A 175 -1.01 -18.54 -18.61
C ALA A 175 -2.43 -19.13 -18.65
N HIS A 176 -3.06 -19.24 -17.49
CA HIS A 176 -4.44 -19.65 -17.36
C HIS A 176 -5.07 -19.04 -16.11
N TYR A 177 -6.38 -19.18 -15.99
CA TYR A 177 -7.11 -18.84 -14.77
C TYR A 177 -8.41 -19.63 -14.70
N PHE A 178 -9.00 -19.66 -13.51
CA PHE A 178 -10.33 -20.21 -13.29
C PHE A 178 -11.38 -19.11 -13.11
N VAL A 179 -12.60 -19.39 -13.56
CA VAL A 179 -13.80 -18.60 -13.31
C VAL A 179 -14.95 -19.53 -12.93
N THR A 180 -15.98 -19.03 -12.25
CA THR A 180 -17.17 -19.82 -11.91
C THR A 180 -18.42 -19.22 -12.51
N SER A 181 -19.30 -20.07 -13.07
CA SER A 181 -20.65 -19.68 -13.48
C SER A 181 -21.50 -19.20 -12.30
N GLU A 182 -22.65 -18.57 -12.58
CA GLU A 182 -23.63 -18.21 -11.56
C GLU A 182 -24.09 -19.40 -10.70
N GLN A 183 -24.07 -20.62 -11.25
CA GLN A 183 -24.38 -21.85 -10.52
C GLN A 183 -23.18 -22.41 -9.74
N GLY A 184 -22.05 -21.71 -9.70
CA GLY A 184 -20.83 -22.12 -9.00
C GLY A 184 -20.01 -23.20 -9.73
N LEU A 185 -20.34 -23.56 -10.98
CA LEU A 185 -19.55 -24.52 -11.75
C LEU A 185 -18.25 -23.87 -12.24
N PRO A 186 -17.07 -24.47 -11.99
CA PRO A 186 -15.80 -23.89 -12.41
C PRO A 186 -15.48 -24.19 -13.88
N TYR A 187 -14.82 -23.22 -14.50
CA TYR A 187 -14.30 -23.26 -15.85
C TYR A 187 -12.83 -22.89 -15.83
N LEU A 188 -12.03 -23.61 -16.60
CA LEU A 188 -10.64 -23.34 -16.86
C LEU A 188 -10.53 -22.54 -18.17
N VAL A 189 -9.82 -21.42 -18.13
CA VAL A 189 -9.50 -20.60 -19.31
C VAL A 189 -8.00 -20.62 -19.52
N VAL A 190 -7.55 -21.13 -20.67
CA VAL A 190 -6.13 -21.17 -21.06
C VAL A 190 -5.87 -20.09 -22.10
N ILE A 191 -4.90 -19.22 -21.82
CA ILE A 191 -4.43 -18.19 -22.75
C ILE A 191 -3.33 -18.82 -23.62
N ASP A 192 -3.74 -19.48 -24.70
CA ASP A 192 -2.87 -20.38 -25.46
C ASP A 192 -2.07 -19.60 -26.52
N GLY A 193 -0.76 -19.47 -26.31
CA GLY A 193 0.12 -18.74 -27.24
C GLY A 193 0.43 -19.46 -28.55
N GLY A 194 0.32 -20.79 -28.57
CA GLY A 194 0.49 -21.58 -29.79
C GLY A 194 -0.72 -21.47 -30.72
N LEU A 195 -1.92 -21.41 -30.15
CA LEU A 195 -3.17 -21.21 -30.89
C LEU A 195 -3.50 -19.73 -31.13
N LYS A 196 -2.90 -18.82 -30.35
CA LYS A 196 -3.24 -17.40 -30.28
C LYS A 196 -4.73 -17.18 -30.00
N ASP A 197 -5.25 -17.95 -29.05
CA ASP A 197 -6.67 -17.96 -28.72
C ASP A 197 -6.90 -18.19 -27.23
N LEU A 198 -8.09 -17.80 -26.74
CA LEU A 198 -8.57 -18.15 -25.42
C LEU A 198 -9.31 -19.48 -25.51
N VAL A 199 -8.81 -20.50 -24.83
CA VAL A 199 -9.38 -21.85 -24.90
C VAL A 199 -10.09 -22.19 -23.59
N TYR A 200 -11.36 -22.57 -23.72
CA TYR A 200 -12.26 -22.75 -22.59
C TYR A 200 -12.54 -24.21 -22.33
N TYR A 201 -12.53 -24.57 -21.06
CA TYR A 201 -12.84 -25.91 -20.61
C TYR A 201 -13.80 -25.85 -19.42
N ARG A 202 -14.88 -26.63 -19.48
CA ARG A 202 -15.72 -26.89 -18.32
C ARG A 202 -15.04 -27.93 -17.44
N VAL A 203 -14.93 -27.67 -16.15
CA VAL A 203 -14.50 -28.69 -15.19
C VAL A 203 -15.66 -29.68 -14.98
N VAL A 204 -15.42 -30.96 -15.24
CA VAL A 204 -16.46 -32.00 -15.17
C VAL A 204 -16.26 -32.99 -14.03
N GLU A 205 -15.03 -33.12 -13.52
CA GLU A 205 -14.74 -33.90 -12.32
C GLU A 205 -13.80 -33.12 -11.40
N ILE A 206 -14.15 -33.11 -10.11
CA ILE A 206 -13.39 -32.52 -9.01
C ILE A 206 -13.30 -33.58 -7.91
N ASP A 207 -12.12 -33.74 -7.34
CA ASP A 207 -11.91 -34.55 -6.14
C ASP A 207 -11.68 -33.64 -4.92
N GLY A 208 -12.05 -34.10 -3.72
CA GLY A 208 -11.91 -33.33 -2.48
C GLY A 208 -13.04 -32.33 -2.18
N THR A 209 -12.89 -31.57 -1.09
CA THR A 209 -13.89 -30.61 -0.59
C THR A 209 -13.22 -29.34 -0.06
N GLY A 210 -13.94 -28.22 -0.07
CA GLY A 210 -13.39 -26.91 0.30
C GLY A 210 -12.10 -26.61 -0.48
N PHE A 211 -11.11 -25.99 0.17
CA PHE A 211 -9.80 -25.69 -0.42
C PHE A 211 -8.97 -26.93 -0.83
N LYS A 212 -9.44 -28.15 -0.56
CA LYS A 212 -8.81 -29.39 -1.03
C LYS A 212 -9.32 -29.84 -2.41
N GLN A 213 -10.22 -29.08 -3.02
CA GLN A 213 -10.79 -29.42 -4.33
C GLN A 213 -9.72 -29.40 -5.42
N LYS A 214 -9.44 -30.56 -6.01
CA LYS A 214 -8.53 -30.75 -7.15
C LYS A 214 -9.33 -30.98 -8.42
N VAL A 215 -8.97 -30.28 -9.49
CA VAL A 215 -9.53 -30.53 -10.83
C VAL A 215 -8.92 -31.83 -11.38
N THR A 216 -9.76 -32.80 -11.68
CA THR A 216 -9.34 -34.13 -12.16
C THR A 216 -9.78 -34.44 -13.57
N LYS A 217 -10.76 -33.69 -14.12
CA LYS A 217 -11.16 -33.82 -15.52
C LYS A 217 -11.83 -32.57 -16.06
N VAL A 218 -11.57 -32.29 -17.33
CA VAL A 218 -12.17 -31.17 -18.05
C VAL A 218 -12.77 -31.59 -19.39
N GLU A 219 -13.64 -30.76 -19.96
CA GLU A 219 -14.23 -30.92 -21.28
C GLU A 219 -14.09 -29.61 -22.06
N LYS A 220 -13.57 -29.66 -23.29
CA LYS A 220 -13.43 -28.45 -24.13
C LYS A 220 -14.81 -27.92 -24.51
N VAL A 221 -15.04 -26.64 -24.28
CA VAL A 221 -16.27 -25.94 -24.63
C VAL A 221 -15.97 -24.76 -25.55
N LYS A 222 -16.99 -24.30 -26.29
CA LYS A 222 -16.90 -23.08 -27.07
C LYS A 222 -17.12 -21.85 -26.18
N ALA A 223 -16.57 -20.70 -26.57
CA ALA A 223 -16.71 -19.45 -25.83
C ALA A 223 -18.18 -19.01 -25.67
N ASP A 224 -19.01 -19.20 -26.70
CA ASP A 224 -20.45 -18.89 -26.70
C ASP A 224 -21.28 -19.82 -25.79
N ALA A 225 -20.67 -20.91 -25.30
CA ALA A 225 -21.28 -21.81 -24.32
C ALA A 225 -20.90 -21.46 -22.87
N LEU A 226 -20.09 -20.42 -22.65
CA LEU A 226 -19.86 -19.88 -21.31
C LEU A 226 -21.10 -19.11 -20.86
N ALA A 227 -21.37 -19.14 -19.55
CA ALA A 227 -22.36 -18.23 -18.99
C ALA A 227 -21.93 -16.77 -19.22
N GLU A 228 -22.90 -15.89 -19.37
CA GLU A 228 -22.67 -14.46 -19.59
C GLU A 228 -21.81 -13.88 -18.46
N GLY A 229 -20.81 -13.06 -18.79
CA GLY A 229 -19.89 -12.44 -17.82
C GLY A 229 -18.67 -13.28 -17.40
N LEU A 230 -18.55 -14.54 -17.85
CA LEU A 230 -17.38 -15.39 -17.51
C LEU A 230 -16.17 -15.18 -18.41
N ALA A 231 -16.38 -14.73 -19.65
CA ALA A 231 -15.29 -14.45 -20.56
C ALA A 231 -14.65 -13.10 -20.21
N SER A 232 -13.32 -13.02 -20.33
CA SER A 232 -12.65 -11.71 -20.40
C SER A 232 -13.24 -10.90 -21.55
N ASN A 233 -13.41 -9.59 -21.35
CA ASN A 233 -13.79 -8.67 -22.41
C ASN A 233 -12.63 -8.39 -23.40
N ARG A 234 -11.45 -9.00 -23.18
CA ARG A 234 -10.26 -8.87 -24.02
C ARG A 234 -10.14 -10.00 -25.04
N GLY A 235 -9.58 -9.67 -26.20
CA GLY A 235 -9.08 -10.67 -27.15
C GLY A 235 -7.76 -11.29 -26.66
N TYR A 236 -7.30 -12.34 -27.35
CA TYR A 236 -6.09 -13.08 -26.98
C TYR A 236 -4.86 -12.18 -26.71
N GLU A 237 -4.51 -11.28 -27.64
CA GLU A 237 -3.29 -10.46 -27.53
C GLU A 237 -3.33 -9.55 -26.29
N GLU A 238 -4.48 -8.92 -26.03
CA GLU A 238 -4.69 -8.04 -24.89
C GLU A 238 -4.70 -8.82 -23.57
N GLU A 239 -5.37 -9.98 -23.54
CA GLU A 239 -5.43 -10.85 -22.36
C GLU A 239 -4.05 -11.43 -22.03
N ARG A 240 -3.27 -11.81 -23.04
CA ARG A 240 -1.90 -12.30 -22.88
C ARG A 240 -0.97 -11.24 -22.33
N GLN A 241 -1.05 -10.01 -22.86
CA GLN A 241 -0.28 -8.89 -22.32
C GLN A 241 -0.69 -8.54 -20.89
N ASN A 242 -1.99 -8.60 -20.59
CA ASN A 242 -2.52 -8.33 -19.25
C ASN A 242 -2.03 -9.38 -18.23
N PHE A 243 -2.03 -10.66 -18.59
CA PHE A 243 -1.48 -11.74 -17.75
C PHE A 243 0.03 -11.57 -17.53
N ALA A 244 0.80 -11.25 -18.58
CA ALA A 244 2.22 -10.99 -18.48
C ALA A 244 2.52 -9.80 -17.56
N ASN A 245 1.74 -8.71 -17.68
CA ASN A 245 1.88 -7.54 -16.80
C ASN A 245 1.53 -7.88 -15.35
N TRP A 246 0.43 -8.60 -15.10
CA TRP A 246 0.10 -9.08 -13.76
C TRP A 246 1.25 -9.89 -13.17
N PHE A 247 1.77 -10.84 -13.95
CA PHE A 247 2.84 -11.71 -13.50
C PHE A 247 4.08 -10.92 -13.09
N THR A 248 4.57 -10.01 -13.94
CA THR A 248 5.79 -9.25 -13.65
C THR A 248 5.58 -8.19 -12.55
N PHE A 249 4.44 -7.49 -12.54
CA PHE A 249 4.27 -6.26 -11.76
C PHE A 249 3.28 -6.38 -10.59
N HIS A 250 2.48 -7.43 -10.46
CA HIS A 250 1.35 -7.46 -9.51
C HIS A 250 1.11 -8.78 -8.79
N ARG A 251 1.79 -9.88 -9.16
CA ARG A 251 1.48 -11.22 -8.61
C ARG A 251 1.76 -11.41 -7.12
N ARG A 252 2.45 -10.47 -6.46
CA ARG A 252 2.83 -10.53 -5.03
C ARG A 252 2.25 -9.37 -4.25
N ARG A 253 1.98 -9.57 -2.96
CA ARG A 253 1.46 -8.51 -2.08
C ARG A 253 2.37 -7.27 -2.09
N GLN A 254 3.70 -7.49 -1.97
CA GLN A 254 4.72 -6.44 -2.08
C GLN A 254 4.63 -5.67 -3.40
N TYR A 255 4.37 -6.36 -4.51
CA TYR A 255 4.36 -5.74 -5.82
C TYR A 255 3.15 -4.82 -6.02
N VAL A 256 1.99 -5.23 -5.52
CA VAL A 256 0.78 -4.39 -5.50
C VAL A 256 0.97 -3.18 -4.58
N ALA A 257 1.62 -3.37 -3.42
CA ALA A 257 1.95 -2.28 -2.50
C ALA A 257 2.89 -1.26 -3.16
N ILE A 258 3.97 -1.73 -3.80
CA ILE A 258 4.92 -0.89 -4.53
C ILE A 258 4.22 -0.07 -5.62
N ASP A 259 3.42 -0.71 -6.48
CA ASP A 259 2.71 -0.03 -7.57
C ASP A 259 1.78 1.07 -7.03
N SER A 260 1.00 0.73 -6.00
CA SER A 260 0.04 1.65 -5.38
C SER A 260 0.73 2.89 -4.84
N ILE A 261 1.82 2.71 -4.08
CA ILE A 261 2.58 3.80 -3.47
C ILE A 261 3.29 4.64 -4.53
N ALA A 262 3.90 3.99 -5.53
CA ALA A 262 4.56 4.69 -6.62
C ALA A 262 3.62 5.61 -7.38
N ARG A 263 2.39 5.15 -7.67
CA ARG A 263 1.37 5.96 -8.34
C ARG A 263 0.91 7.14 -7.49
N VAL A 264 0.84 6.98 -6.16
CA VAL A 264 0.56 8.07 -5.23
C VAL A 264 1.70 9.08 -5.26
N ILE A 265 2.95 8.66 -5.05
CA ILE A 265 4.13 9.54 -5.04
C ILE A 265 4.21 10.36 -6.33
N LYS A 266 4.00 9.75 -7.50
CA LYS A 266 3.99 10.45 -8.81
C LYS A 266 2.95 11.56 -8.92
N LYS A 267 1.86 11.50 -8.16
CA LYS A 267 0.75 12.48 -8.18
C LYS A 267 0.91 13.57 -7.12
N LEU A 268 1.73 13.34 -6.09
CA LEU A 268 1.96 14.29 -5.01
C LEU A 268 2.73 15.53 -5.50
N LYS A 269 2.41 16.69 -4.90
CA LYS A 269 3.06 17.97 -5.19
C LYS A 269 3.19 18.83 -3.95
N GLY A 270 4.34 19.49 -3.80
CA GLY A 270 4.57 20.43 -2.70
C GLY A 270 4.59 19.76 -1.32
N VAL A 271 5.09 18.53 -1.24
CA VAL A 271 5.16 17.74 -0.01
C VAL A 271 6.57 17.18 0.18
N ARG A 272 6.83 16.61 1.36
CA ARG A 272 8.00 15.79 1.64
C ARG A 272 7.54 14.35 1.87
N VAL A 273 8.22 13.39 1.24
CA VAL A 273 7.89 11.97 1.33
C VAL A 273 9.08 11.20 1.86
N GLY A 274 8.87 10.33 2.84
CA GLY A 274 9.83 9.31 3.26
C GLY A 274 9.20 7.92 3.26
N ILE A 275 10.04 6.91 3.39
CA ILE A 275 9.66 5.50 3.32
C ILE A 275 10.43 4.75 4.41
N LEU A 276 9.72 4.00 5.25
CA LEU A 276 10.33 3.12 6.23
C LEU A 276 9.73 1.73 6.09
N GLY A 277 10.56 0.70 5.91
CA GLY A 277 10.17 -0.69 6.06
C GLY A 277 10.25 -1.11 7.54
N ILE A 278 9.27 -1.85 8.04
CA ILE A 278 9.20 -2.27 9.45
C ILE A 278 10.35 -3.21 9.88
N ASN A 279 11.02 -3.87 8.94
CA ASN A 279 12.24 -4.65 9.20
C ASN A 279 13.51 -3.84 8.97
N GLY A 280 13.39 -2.64 8.41
CA GLY A 280 14.49 -1.75 8.05
C GLY A 280 15.17 -2.10 6.73
N ASN A 281 14.51 -2.85 5.84
CA ASN A 281 15.05 -3.21 4.51
C ASN A 281 15.04 -2.02 3.56
N ILE A 282 14.23 -1.00 3.88
CA ILE A 282 14.23 0.31 3.25
C ILE A 282 14.11 1.40 4.32
N ILE A 283 15.01 2.40 4.28
CA ILE A 283 15.02 3.53 5.22
C ILE A 283 15.33 4.79 4.42
N VAL A 284 14.29 5.55 4.11
CA VAL A 284 14.36 6.78 3.33
C VAL A 284 13.74 7.92 4.16
N PRO A 285 14.56 8.84 4.71
CA PRO A 285 14.06 10.05 5.38
C PRO A 285 13.26 10.95 4.44
N LEU A 286 12.61 11.99 4.99
CA LEU A 286 11.77 12.92 4.22
C LEU A 286 12.53 13.65 3.09
N LYS A 287 12.17 13.34 1.85
CA LYS A 287 12.67 13.94 0.61
C LYS A 287 11.63 14.82 -0.09
N PRO A 288 12.01 15.95 -0.71
CA PRO A 288 11.07 16.84 -1.39
C PRO A 288 10.47 16.22 -2.65
N VAL A 289 9.15 16.37 -2.84
CA VAL A 289 8.43 15.91 -4.04
C VAL A 289 7.73 17.12 -4.69
N ASN A 290 8.20 17.48 -5.89
CA ASN A 290 7.75 18.66 -6.64
C ASN A 290 7.64 19.93 -5.75
N LEU A 291 8.71 20.29 -5.05
CA LEU A 291 8.72 21.36 -4.05
C LEU A 291 9.49 22.60 -4.53
N TRP A 292 8.96 23.79 -4.21
CA TRP A 292 9.68 25.07 -4.38
C TRP A 292 10.16 25.60 -3.04
N LYS A 293 11.47 25.55 -2.81
CA LYS A 293 12.14 26.08 -1.61
C LYS A 293 13.11 27.17 -2.02
N ASP A 294 12.98 28.37 -1.45
CA ASP A 294 13.85 29.52 -1.71
C ASP A 294 14.08 29.86 -3.20
N GLY A 295 13.02 29.71 -4.01
CA GLY A 295 13.07 29.94 -5.46
C GLY A 295 13.71 28.81 -6.27
N ILE A 296 14.13 27.72 -5.64
CA ILE A 296 14.70 26.54 -6.26
C ILE A 296 13.64 25.43 -6.30
N PHE A 297 13.45 24.85 -7.48
CA PHE A 297 12.63 23.66 -7.66
C PHE A 297 13.46 22.41 -7.32
N VAL A 298 12.96 21.59 -6.40
CA VAL A 298 13.58 20.34 -5.97
C VAL A 298 12.57 19.21 -6.06
N ASP A 299 12.98 18.09 -6.68
CA ASP A 299 12.13 16.92 -6.85
C ASP A 299 12.97 15.62 -6.76
N GLU A 300 12.69 14.84 -5.73
CA GLU A 300 13.33 13.55 -5.45
C GLU A 300 12.39 12.37 -5.74
N THR A 301 11.30 12.61 -6.49
CA THR A 301 10.37 11.56 -6.92
C THR A 301 11.09 10.39 -7.58
N GLY A 302 12.11 10.67 -8.40
CA GLY A 302 12.89 9.65 -9.08
C GLY A 302 13.68 8.74 -8.13
N GLU A 303 14.32 9.33 -7.12
CA GLU A 303 15.10 8.61 -6.11
C GLU A 303 14.18 7.77 -5.22
N LEU A 304 13.06 8.35 -4.77
CA LEU A 304 12.05 7.65 -3.96
C LEU A 304 11.53 6.39 -4.68
N LEU A 305 11.21 6.49 -5.97
CA LEU A 305 10.76 5.34 -6.76
C LEU A 305 11.86 4.31 -6.97
N ARG A 306 13.10 4.75 -7.22
CA ARG A 306 14.22 3.82 -7.36
C ARG A 306 14.42 3.01 -6.08
N ASP A 307 14.41 3.67 -4.92
CA ASP A 307 14.64 3.03 -3.64
C ASP A 307 13.45 2.11 -3.28
N LEU A 308 12.21 2.56 -3.54
CA LEU A 308 10.99 1.75 -3.40
C LEU A 308 11.00 0.49 -4.28
N TYR A 309 11.59 0.52 -5.47
CA TYR A 309 11.61 -0.64 -6.37
C TYR A 309 12.78 -1.58 -6.14
N ALA A 310 13.71 -1.22 -5.24
CA ALA A 310 14.93 -1.95 -4.99
C ALA A 310 14.88 -2.80 -3.71
N TYR A 311 13.95 -2.53 -2.79
CA TYR A 311 13.88 -3.24 -1.52
C TYR A 311 13.31 -4.64 -1.67
N ASP A 312 13.76 -5.51 -0.76
CA ASP A 312 13.28 -6.88 -0.62
C ASP A 312 12.55 -7.05 0.70
N SER A 313 11.42 -7.76 0.64
CA SER A 313 10.66 -8.15 1.81
C SER A 313 11.30 -9.38 2.47
N GLU A 314 11.72 -9.22 3.72
CA GLU A 314 12.26 -10.27 4.59
C GLU A 314 12.07 -9.92 6.07
N GLY A 315 11.82 -10.93 6.89
CA GLY A 315 11.73 -10.80 8.34
C GLY A 315 10.33 -11.00 8.91
N THR A 316 10.15 -10.57 10.16
CA THR A 316 8.88 -10.65 10.90
C THR A 316 8.04 -9.39 10.68
N THR A 317 6.92 -9.22 11.38
CA THR A 317 6.01 -8.08 11.17
C THR A 317 5.93 -7.16 12.41
N PRO A 318 7.02 -6.47 12.80
CA PRO A 318 7.08 -5.58 13.96
C PRO A 318 6.45 -4.21 13.67
N LEU A 319 5.15 -4.23 13.33
CA LEU A 319 4.44 -3.07 12.82
C LEU A 319 4.35 -1.92 13.85
N ARG A 320 4.20 -2.26 15.13
CA ARG A 320 4.12 -1.29 16.23
C ARG A 320 5.44 -0.55 16.42
N GLU A 321 6.55 -1.29 16.38
CA GLU A 321 7.90 -0.75 16.48
C GLU A 321 8.22 0.19 15.31
N GLY A 322 7.88 -0.21 14.09
CA GLY A 322 8.09 0.63 12.91
C GLY A 322 7.27 1.93 12.94
N LEU A 323 6.01 1.87 13.40
CA LEU A 323 5.20 3.08 13.59
C LEU A 323 5.81 3.99 14.67
N ASN A 324 6.30 3.41 15.76
CA ASN A 324 6.98 4.14 16.83
C ASN A 324 8.25 4.84 16.31
N ASP A 325 9.03 4.19 15.44
CA ASP A 325 10.19 4.83 14.82
C ASP A 325 9.83 6.07 13.99
N VAL A 326 8.70 6.03 13.26
CA VAL A 326 8.20 7.21 12.52
C VAL A 326 7.76 8.31 13.48
N GLY A 327 7.00 7.97 14.52
CA GLY A 327 6.58 8.93 15.54
C GLY A 327 7.77 9.60 16.23
N ARG A 328 8.78 8.81 16.66
CA ARG A 328 10.04 9.31 17.23
C ARG A 328 10.81 10.17 16.24
N TYR A 329 10.81 9.82 14.96
CA TYR A 329 11.43 10.64 13.93
C TYR A 329 10.76 12.01 13.88
N TYR A 330 9.43 12.09 13.77
CA TYR A 330 8.66 13.34 13.79
C TYR A 330 8.86 14.16 15.07
N GLN A 331 8.90 13.51 16.23
CA GLN A 331 9.21 14.15 17.51
C GLN A 331 10.67 14.66 17.59
N SER A 332 11.56 14.14 16.75
CA SER A 332 12.97 14.51 16.81
C SER A 332 13.21 15.88 16.16
N ASN A 333 14.03 16.70 16.83
CA ASN A 333 14.60 17.91 16.23
C ASN A 333 15.86 17.60 15.40
N THR A 334 15.99 16.36 14.92
CA THR A 334 17.15 15.90 14.14
C THR A 334 16.73 15.51 12.74
N LYS A 335 17.67 15.45 11.81
CA LYS A 335 17.42 14.95 10.46
C LYS A 335 17.58 13.43 10.33
N ILE A 336 17.71 12.68 11.43
CA ILE A 336 18.05 11.26 11.40
C ILE A 336 16.78 10.42 11.58
N LEU A 337 16.46 9.60 10.58
CA LEU A 337 15.51 8.51 10.73
C LEU A 337 16.27 7.30 11.28
N GLU A 338 15.89 6.86 12.47
CA GLU A 338 16.49 5.74 13.18
C GLU A 338 15.48 4.61 13.30
N HIS A 339 15.88 3.42 12.86
CA HIS A 339 15.11 2.20 13.00
C HIS A 339 15.45 1.52 14.34
N PHE A 340 14.47 0.86 14.98
CA PHE A 340 14.62 0.24 16.30
C PHE A 340 15.69 -0.86 16.35
N ARG A 341 16.09 -1.40 15.18
CA ARG A 341 17.22 -2.34 15.04
C ARG A 341 18.58 -1.66 14.89
N GLY A 342 18.67 -0.34 15.04
CA GLY A 342 19.90 0.44 15.12
C GLY A 342 20.39 1.07 13.81
N ASN A 343 19.72 0.83 12.68
CA ASN A 343 20.06 1.47 11.41
C ASN A 343 19.64 2.94 11.43
N ARG A 344 20.50 3.83 10.89
CA ARG A 344 20.29 5.28 10.95
C ARG A 344 20.62 5.90 9.60
N VAL A 345 19.68 6.67 9.04
CA VAL A 345 19.86 7.39 7.78
C VAL A 345 19.58 8.87 8.00
N ALA A 346 20.51 9.72 7.57
CA ALA A 346 20.36 11.16 7.65
C ALA A 346 19.61 11.69 6.42
N GLY A 347 18.53 12.42 6.67
CA GLY A 347 17.89 13.29 5.69
C GLY A 347 18.59 14.64 5.58
N ASP A 348 17.96 15.54 4.84
CA ASP A 348 18.51 16.86 4.56
C ASP A 348 18.16 17.86 5.66
N GLU A 349 16.93 17.75 6.20
CA GLU A 349 16.35 18.65 7.19
C GLU A 349 15.58 17.84 8.26
N PRO A 350 15.41 18.37 9.49
CA PRO A 350 14.47 17.83 10.47
C PRO A 350 13.03 17.72 9.90
N PRO A 351 12.14 16.92 10.51
CA PRO A 351 10.78 16.78 10.03
C PRO A 351 9.99 18.07 10.06
N PHE A 352 9.98 18.75 11.21
CA PHE A 352 9.36 20.05 11.35
C PHE A 352 10.35 21.15 10.96
N TYR A 353 9.91 22.06 10.09
CA TYR A 353 10.65 23.26 9.74
C TYR A 353 10.63 24.28 10.86
N SER A 354 11.44 25.33 10.73
CA SER A 354 11.42 26.46 11.66
C SER A 354 10.07 27.19 11.63
N GLU A 355 9.76 27.98 12.65
CA GLU A 355 8.55 28.81 12.65
C GLU A 355 8.55 29.81 11.48
N ALA A 356 9.70 30.38 11.13
CA ALA A 356 9.86 31.29 9.99
C ALA A 356 9.55 30.63 8.64
N ASP A 357 9.77 29.32 8.55
CA ASP A 357 9.50 28.50 7.36
C ASP A 357 8.10 27.86 7.38
N GLY A 358 7.25 28.26 8.34
CA GLY A 358 5.87 27.78 8.44
C GLY A 358 5.70 26.46 9.19
N GLY A 359 6.70 26.02 9.96
CA GLY A 359 6.69 24.78 10.75
C GLY A 359 5.51 24.68 11.72
N ALA A 360 5.07 25.80 12.29
CA ALA A 360 3.93 25.87 13.21
C ALA A 360 2.62 25.35 12.59
N CYS A 361 2.48 25.41 11.26
CA CYS A 361 1.30 24.95 10.53
C CYS A 361 1.56 23.63 9.77
N GLN A 362 2.73 23.00 9.96
CA GLN A 362 3.13 21.84 9.17
C GLN A 362 2.38 20.58 9.61
N ARG A 363 1.82 19.87 8.64
CA ARG A 363 1.11 18.60 8.88
C ARG A 363 2.02 17.42 8.63
N SER A 364 1.87 16.37 9.44
CA SER A 364 2.65 15.15 9.37
C SER A 364 1.74 13.92 9.33
N TYR A 365 1.86 13.14 8.27
CA TYR A 365 1.03 11.96 8.01
C TYR A 365 1.88 10.71 7.97
N THR A 366 1.32 9.60 8.43
CA THR A 366 1.90 8.27 8.24
C THR A 366 0.87 7.37 7.57
N ILE A 367 1.25 6.76 6.44
CA ILE A 367 0.41 5.82 5.69
C ILE A 367 1.05 4.44 5.82
N ILE A 368 0.38 3.55 6.54
CA ILE A 368 0.79 2.17 6.73
C ILE A 368 0.24 1.32 5.58
N MET A 369 1.09 0.51 4.95
CA MET A 369 0.72 -0.49 3.96
C MET A 369 1.19 -1.85 4.45
N THR A 370 0.26 -2.73 4.82
CA THR A 370 0.54 -4.06 5.41
C THR A 370 -0.38 -5.15 4.86
N ASP A 371 -0.05 -6.41 5.04
CA ASP A 371 -0.99 -7.51 4.79
C ASP A 371 -1.90 -7.84 5.98
N GLY A 372 -1.81 -7.06 7.06
CA GLY A 372 -2.81 -7.05 8.12
C GLY A 372 -2.50 -7.94 9.33
N TYR A 373 -1.35 -8.61 9.32
CA TYR A 373 -0.86 -9.39 10.45
C TYR A 373 0.26 -8.60 11.13
N TYR A 374 0.44 -8.72 12.46
CA TYR A 374 1.64 -8.20 13.12
C TYR A 374 2.09 -9.12 14.25
N SER A 375 3.40 -9.14 14.51
CA SER A 375 3.99 -10.04 15.52
C SER A 375 3.80 -9.53 16.95
N TYR A 376 3.65 -10.46 17.89
CA TYR A 376 3.26 -10.19 19.28
C TYR A 376 4.40 -10.19 20.30
N ASP A 377 5.67 -10.18 19.87
CA ASP A 377 6.77 -10.04 20.82
C ASP A 377 6.68 -8.65 21.46
N LYS A 378 6.12 -8.60 22.68
CA LYS A 378 5.90 -7.35 23.42
C LYS A 378 7.25 -6.75 23.81
N LYS A 379 7.74 -5.83 22.99
CA LYS A 379 8.74 -4.85 23.39
C LYS A 379 8.02 -3.67 24.06
N GLU A 380 8.49 -3.26 25.23
CA GLU A 380 8.07 -2.01 25.85
C GLU A 380 8.45 -0.83 24.92
N LEU A 381 7.44 -0.18 24.36
CA LEU A 381 7.56 0.98 23.48
C LEU A 381 7.55 2.29 24.28
N GLY A 382 6.99 2.26 25.49
CA GLY A 382 6.90 3.42 26.37
C GLY A 382 5.76 4.37 26.02
N VAL A 383 4.78 3.90 25.24
CA VAL A 383 3.55 4.65 24.90
C VAL A 383 2.40 4.37 25.85
N GLY A 384 2.47 3.26 26.61
CA GLY A 384 1.40 2.83 27.52
C GLY A 384 0.12 2.44 26.78
N ASN A 385 -1.01 2.51 27.49
CA ASN A 385 -2.34 2.53 26.89
C ASN A 385 -2.74 3.99 26.65
N ALA A 386 -2.46 4.50 25.46
CA ALA A 386 -2.69 5.89 25.07
C ALA A 386 -4.08 6.11 24.46
N ASP A 387 -4.82 5.05 24.11
CA ASP A 387 -6.19 5.19 23.59
C ASP A 387 -7.30 4.90 24.63
N GLY A 388 -6.94 4.41 25.82
CA GLY A 388 -7.83 3.64 26.70
C GLY A 388 -8.78 4.36 27.66
N ASP A 389 -8.79 5.69 27.83
CA ASP A 389 -9.55 6.27 28.98
C ASP A 389 -9.80 7.80 29.02
N ASN A 390 -10.03 8.50 27.89
CA ASN A 390 -10.23 9.97 27.86
C ASN A 390 -9.10 10.72 28.60
N ARG A 391 -7.85 10.30 28.39
CA ARG A 391 -6.70 10.97 29.01
C ARG A 391 -6.45 12.35 28.43
N SER A 392 -6.98 12.63 27.25
CA SER A 392 -6.87 13.90 26.55
C SER A 392 -8.21 14.35 25.95
N ASP A 393 -8.20 15.51 25.27
CA ASP A 393 -9.35 15.99 24.50
C ASP A 393 -9.52 15.24 23.16
N TYR A 394 -8.67 14.24 22.88
CA TYR A 394 -8.47 13.62 21.57
C TYR A 394 -8.77 12.10 21.53
N ASP A 395 -8.80 11.42 22.67
CA ASP A 395 -9.16 10.01 22.84
C ASP A 395 -10.55 9.85 23.50
N GLY A 396 -11.62 10.01 22.73
CA GLY A 396 -12.97 9.76 23.24
C GLY A 396 -13.24 8.29 23.58
N ASP A 397 -14.26 8.02 24.41
CA ASP A 397 -14.76 6.69 24.81
C ASP A 397 -14.84 5.62 23.68
N PHE A 398 -14.91 6.04 22.41
CA PHE A 398 -15.10 5.18 21.25
C PHE A 398 -13.81 4.61 20.64
N TYR A 399 -12.62 5.09 21.06
CA TYR A 399 -11.33 4.48 20.72
C TYR A 399 -10.79 3.56 21.82
N ALA A 400 -11.33 3.68 23.04
CA ALA A 400 -10.76 3.08 24.22
C ALA A 400 -10.87 1.56 24.31
N ASP A 401 -9.76 0.93 24.72
CA ASP A 401 -9.71 -0.45 25.17
C ASP A 401 -8.80 -0.61 26.42
N THR A 402 -8.64 -1.85 26.91
CA THR A 402 -7.84 -2.15 28.12
C THR A 402 -6.44 -2.70 27.84
N LEU A 403 -6.11 -2.93 26.57
CA LEU A 403 -4.80 -3.39 26.13
C LEU A 403 -3.81 -2.22 26.17
N GLU A 404 -2.53 -2.52 26.30
CA GLU A 404 -1.49 -1.49 26.29
C GLU A 404 -0.51 -1.78 25.15
N GLU A 405 0.08 -0.71 24.63
CA GLU A 405 1.07 -0.73 23.56
C GLU A 405 0.58 -1.47 22.30
N THR A 406 -0.69 -1.35 21.97
CA THR A 406 -1.25 -1.77 20.67
C THR A 406 -0.76 -0.84 19.54
N LEU A 407 -1.09 -1.17 18.30
CA LEU A 407 -0.84 -0.25 17.18
C LEU A 407 -1.66 1.05 17.31
N ALA A 408 -2.86 0.95 17.89
CA ALA A 408 -3.75 2.08 18.14
C ALA A 408 -3.17 3.00 19.23
N ASP A 409 -2.59 2.43 20.29
CA ASP A 409 -1.84 3.18 21.31
C ASP A 409 -0.69 3.98 20.73
N VAL A 410 0.13 3.37 19.87
CA VAL A 410 1.25 4.09 19.23
C VAL A 410 0.71 5.23 18.36
N ALA A 411 -0.35 4.98 17.58
CA ALA A 411 -0.96 6.02 16.74
C ALA A 411 -1.53 7.17 17.60
N MET A 412 -2.24 6.84 18.68
CA MET A 412 -2.86 7.81 19.58
C MET A 412 -1.80 8.62 20.33
N TYR A 413 -0.78 7.97 20.89
CA TYR A 413 0.31 8.64 21.58
C TYR A 413 0.94 9.77 20.75
N TYR A 414 1.24 9.52 19.46
CA TYR A 414 1.82 10.55 18.59
C TYR A 414 0.80 11.53 17.99
N TYR A 415 -0.50 11.25 18.11
CA TYR A 415 -1.57 12.19 17.76
C TYR A 415 -1.82 13.18 18.91
N GLU A 416 -1.86 12.72 20.15
CA GLU A 416 -2.21 13.54 21.32
C GLU A 416 -1.06 14.42 21.83
N ASN A 417 0.18 13.98 21.67
CA ASN A 417 1.33 14.68 22.19
C ASN A 417 1.87 15.73 21.20
N ASP A 418 2.25 16.89 21.74
CA ASP A 418 2.99 17.90 20.99
C ASP A 418 4.40 17.40 20.63
N LEU A 419 4.59 17.13 19.35
CA LEU A 419 5.84 16.63 18.79
C LEU A 419 6.88 17.73 18.58
N SER A 420 6.56 19.00 18.81
CA SER A 420 7.51 20.10 18.72
C SER A 420 7.25 21.22 19.73
N ALA A 421 7.78 21.06 20.95
CA ALA A 421 7.66 22.05 22.02
C ALA A 421 8.30 23.43 21.73
N ILE A 422 8.97 23.61 20.58
CA ILE A 422 9.59 24.88 20.17
C ILE A 422 8.75 25.66 19.14
N LEU A 423 7.71 25.05 18.58
CA LEU A 423 6.83 25.66 17.59
C LEU A 423 5.51 26.07 18.26
N GLU A 424 4.85 27.07 17.69
CA GLU A 424 3.48 27.38 18.09
C GLU A 424 2.48 26.36 17.53
N ASN A 425 1.43 26.10 18.30
CA ASN A 425 0.37 25.15 17.96
C ASN A 425 -0.63 25.77 16.97
N ARG A 426 -0.33 25.64 15.67
CA ARG A 426 -1.13 26.20 14.56
C ARG A 426 -1.41 25.18 13.45
N VAL A 427 -1.28 23.88 13.71
CA VAL A 427 -1.50 22.80 12.71
C VAL A 427 -2.96 22.71 12.29
N CYS A 428 -3.84 22.73 13.29
CA CYS A 428 -5.28 22.77 13.14
C CYS A 428 -5.84 23.94 13.94
N ASP A 429 -6.53 24.86 13.27
CA ASP A 429 -7.25 25.95 13.94
C ASP A 429 -8.76 25.68 13.84
N SER A 430 -9.31 25.05 14.87
CA SER A 430 -10.73 24.71 14.97
C SER A 430 -11.66 25.93 14.87
N GLN A 431 -11.17 27.16 15.11
CA GLN A 431 -11.96 28.39 14.97
C GLN A 431 -12.02 28.91 13.52
N HIS A 432 -11.14 28.43 12.65
CA HIS A 432 -11.02 28.90 11.25
C HIS A 432 -11.19 27.80 10.21
N LEU A 433 -11.40 26.56 10.64
CA LEU A 433 -11.81 25.46 9.78
C LEU A 433 -13.23 25.69 9.22
N GLN A 434 -13.32 26.00 7.93
CA GLN A 434 -14.61 26.09 7.20
C GLN A 434 -15.35 24.75 7.11
N LYS A 435 -14.64 23.64 7.34
CA LYS A 435 -15.15 22.28 7.36
C LYS A 435 -14.58 21.63 8.61
N ARG A 436 -15.45 21.13 9.49
CA ARG A 436 -15.01 20.30 10.61
C ARG A 436 -14.16 19.11 10.05
N THR A 437 -13.36 18.48 10.88
CA THR A 437 -12.48 17.35 10.50
C THR A 437 -12.29 16.48 11.75
N PRO A 438 -12.08 15.17 11.61
CA PRO A 438 -11.75 14.32 12.75
C PRO A 438 -10.41 14.69 13.38
N ASP A 439 -9.47 15.24 12.61
CA ASP A 439 -8.25 15.85 13.15
C ASP A 439 -8.53 17.26 13.68
N THR A 440 -8.46 17.42 15.01
CA THR A 440 -8.71 18.69 15.72
C THR A 440 -7.51 19.18 16.52
N ALA A 441 -6.37 18.50 16.46
CA ALA A 441 -5.20 18.79 17.27
C ALA A 441 -4.44 20.03 16.77
N PRO A 442 -4.28 21.09 17.58
CA PRO A 442 -3.59 22.30 17.15
C PRO A 442 -2.06 22.16 17.17
N HIS A 443 -1.52 21.23 17.96
CA HIS A 443 -0.09 20.97 18.09
C HIS A 443 0.48 20.17 16.93
N GLN A 444 1.81 20.13 16.84
CA GLN A 444 2.50 19.25 15.90
C GLN A 444 2.25 17.80 16.29
N HIS A 445 1.60 17.03 15.41
CA HIS A 445 1.18 15.65 15.70
C HIS A 445 1.32 14.75 14.46
N MET A 446 1.22 13.44 14.66
CA MET A 446 1.18 12.44 13.60
C MET A 446 -0.26 11.98 13.36
N THR A 447 -0.77 12.17 12.14
CA THR A 447 -2.03 11.52 11.71
C THR A 447 -1.72 10.21 10.99
N THR A 448 -2.31 9.10 11.46
CA THR A 448 -2.04 7.75 10.95
C THR A 448 -3.20 7.21 10.11
N TYR A 449 -2.88 6.68 8.93
CA TYR A 449 -3.80 5.95 8.07
C TYR A 449 -3.27 4.54 7.83
N ALA A 450 -4.10 3.52 7.99
CA ALA A 450 -3.70 2.13 7.72
C ALA A 450 -4.46 1.56 6.51
N ILE A 451 -3.72 0.90 5.63
CA ILE A 451 -4.22 0.17 4.47
C ILE A 451 -3.71 -1.26 4.62
N ALA A 452 -4.64 -2.22 4.70
CA ALA A 452 -4.31 -3.63 4.88
C ALA A 452 -4.84 -4.49 3.73
N PHE A 453 -4.07 -5.50 3.31
CA PHE A 453 -4.57 -6.52 2.36
C PHE A 453 -5.52 -7.49 3.06
N GLY A 454 -6.77 -7.56 2.59
CA GLY A 454 -7.63 -8.75 2.76
C GLY A 454 -8.05 -9.16 4.18
N VAL A 455 -7.57 -8.51 5.23
CA VAL A 455 -8.04 -8.74 6.60
C VAL A 455 -9.32 -7.96 6.85
N SER A 456 -10.37 -8.70 7.20
CA SER A 456 -11.52 -8.13 7.91
C SER A 456 -11.26 -8.47 9.36
N GLY A 457 -10.99 -7.45 10.20
CA GLY A 457 -10.93 -7.65 11.64
C GLY A 457 -12.27 -8.16 12.19
N THR A 458 -12.38 -8.29 13.51
CA THR A 458 -13.65 -8.65 14.17
C THR A 458 -14.75 -7.58 13.98
N LEU A 459 -14.35 -6.36 13.60
CA LEU A 459 -15.24 -5.23 13.34
C LEU A 459 -15.47 -5.04 11.84
N ASN A 460 -16.73 -4.96 11.44
CA ASN A 460 -17.12 -4.65 10.07
C ASN A 460 -17.31 -3.13 9.92
N PRO A 461 -16.44 -2.38 9.23
CA PRO A 461 -16.56 -0.92 9.14
C PRO A 461 -17.88 -0.45 8.51
N ASN A 462 -18.53 -1.28 7.69
CA ASN A 462 -19.77 -0.91 7.01
C ASN A 462 -21.00 -0.83 7.93
N ILE A 463 -20.91 -1.32 9.17
CA ILE A 463 -22.02 -1.20 10.14
C ILE A 463 -21.98 0.12 10.91
N PHE A 464 -20.88 0.87 10.83
CA PHE A 464 -20.69 2.13 11.55
C PHE A 464 -20.85 3.33 10.62
N SER A 465 -21.43 4.41 11.13
CA SER A 465 -21.52 5.67 10.37
C SER A 465 -20.14 6.31 10.21
N ASN A 466 -19.76 6.59 8.96
CA ASN A 466 -18.52 7.29 8.60
C ASN A 466 -18.70 8.80 8.40
N ASP A 467 -19.91 9.33 8.62
CA ASP A 467 -20.17 10.76 8.56
C ASP A 467 -19.70 11.43 9.85
N TRP A 468 -18.49 11.98 9.82
CA TRP A 468 -17.85 12.64 10.95
C TRP A 468 -18.54 13.97 11.35
N THR A 469 -19.49 14.48 10.54
CA THR A 469 -20.33 15.62 10.95
C THR A 469 -21.53 15.21 11.79
N SER A 470 -21.86 13.92 11.80
CA SER A 470 -23.03 13.36 12.48
C SER A 470 -22.76 13.11 13.96
N GLU A 471 -23.78 13.30 14.81
CA GLU A 471 -23.77 12.83 16.21
C GLU A 471 -23.68 11.29 16.32
N ASN A 472 -23.91 10.61 15.20
CA ASN A 472 -23.79 9.16 15.05
C ASN A 472 -22.46 8.70 14.49
N TYR A 473 -21.46 9.58 14.32
CA TYR A 473 -20.14 9.16 13.86
C TYR A 473 -19.60 7.98 14.69
N LEU A 474 -19.13 6.94 14.00
CA LEU A 474 -18.66 5.66 14.57
C LEU A 474 -19.70 4.86 15.37
N LYS A 475 -20.97 5.26 15.37
CA LYS A 475 -22.04 4.46 15.97
C LYS A 475 -22.66 3.51 14.95
N ASP A 476 -23.07 2.34 15.42
CA ASP A 476 -23.85 1.38 14.65
C ASP A 476 -25.33 1.79 14.56
N SER A 477 -26.17 0.94 13.95
CA SER A 477 -27.61 1.19 13.85
C SER A 477 -28.35 1.23 15.19
N ASN A 478 -27.76 0.71 16.27
CA ASN A 478 -28.31 0.73 17.62
C ASN A 478 -27.87 1.98 18.41
N GLY A 479 -26.92 2.76 17.87
CA GLY A 479 -26.34 3.91 18.54
C GLY A 479 -25.14 3.55 19.42
N ASP A 480 -24.60 2.34 19.28
CA ASP A 480 -23.47 1.85 20.07
C ASP A 480 -22.15 2.09 19.33
N TYR A 481 -21.10 2.43 20.08
CA TYR A 481 -19.74 2.53 19.56
C TYR A 481 -19.13 1.15 19.32
N PRO A 482 -18.02 1.06 18.56
CA PRO A 482 -17.34 -0.22 18.37
C PRO A 482 -16.85 -0.76 19.71
N VAL A 483 -17.03 -2.07 19.93
CA VAL A 483 -16.45 -2.77 21.09
C VAL A 483 -15.12 -3.37 20.66
N TRP A 484 -14.03 -2.76 21.10
CA TRP A 484 -12.68 -3.20 20.75
C TRP A 484 -12.30 -4.51 21.46
N PRO A 485 -11.50 -5.39 20.82
CA PRO A 485 -11.03 -6.62 21.46
C PRO A 485 -10.20 -6.33 22.72
N THR A 486 -10.46 -7.07 23.80
CA THR A 486 -9.70 -6.94 25.06
C THR A 486 -8.60 -8.00 25.20
N ASN A 487 -8.34 -8.75 24.13
CA ASN A 487 -7.28 -9.76 24.05
C ASN A 487 -6.71 -9.81 22.63
N ILE A 488 -5.46 -10.27 22.56
CA ILE A 488 -4.66 -10.39 21.33
C ILE A 488 -4.56 -11.87 20.96
#